data_AF-A0A2Z6PAM4-F1
#
_entry.id   AF-A0A2Z6PAM4-F1
#
_cell.length_a   1.000
_cell.length_b   1.000
_cell.length_c   1.000
_cell.angle_alpha   90.00
_cell.angle_beta   90.00
_cell.angle_gamma   90.00
#
_symmetry.space_group_name_H-M   'P 1'
#
loop_
_entity.id
_entity.type
_entity.pdbx_description
1 polymer ?
#
loop_
_entity_poly.entity_id
_entity_poly.type
_entity_poly.pdbx_seq_one_letter_code
_entity_poly.pdbx_strand_id
1 'polypeptide(L)' 'MAEQIPYAVAESLFNRLGSATFREHGQLYGVMDELDRLKNSVEYIRVVLLDAQEEQEQNCVVQNWYEIQSGCK' A
#
# COMPACT_ATOMS: atom_id res chain seq x y z
N MET A 1 -8.80 10.92 4.11
CA MET A 1 -10.02 10.05 4.25
C MET A 1 -10.14 9.02 3.12
N ALA A 2 -9.67 9.30 1.90
CA ALA A 2 -9.62 8.31 0.81
C ALA A 2 -8.45 7.31 0.94
N GLU A 3 -7.39 7.65 1.68
CA GLU A 3 -6.16 6.82 1.81
C GLU A 3 -6.34 5.57 2.68
N GLN A 4 -7.35 5.53 3.55
CA GLN A 4 -7.61 4.36 4.41
C GLN A 4 -8.28 3.21 3.65
N ILE A 5 -8.98 3.50 2.55
CA ILE A 5 -9.69 2.50 1.76
C ILE A 5 -8.72 1.58 1.00
N PRO A 6 -7.70 2.09 0.28
CA PRO A 6 -6.68 1.26 -0.37
C PRO A 6 -5.91 0.38 0.63
N TYR A 7 -5.58 0.92 1.81
CA TYR A 7 -4.83 0.20 2.83
C TYR A 7 -5.63 -0.98 3.41
N ALA A 8 -6.89 -0.75 3.78
CA ALA A 8 -7.76 -1.80 4.31
C ALA A 8 -8.03 -2.92 3.29
N VAL A 9 -8.19 -2.56 2.01
CA VAL A 9 -8.34 -3.54 0.93
C VAL A 9 -7.06 -4.37 0.77
N ALA A 10 -5.89 -3.74 0.73
CA ALA A 10 -4.61 -4.44 0.63
C ALA A 10 -4.40 -5.40 1.80
N GLU A 11 -4.63 -4.94 3.04
CA GLU A 11 -4.49 -5.74 4.26
C GLU A 11 -5.43 -6.96 4.26
N SER A 12 -6.68 -6.78 3.86
CA SER A 12 -7.65 -7.89 3.75
C SER A 12 -7.22 -8.94 2.71
N LEU A 13 -6.58 -8.50 1.62
CA LEU A 13 -6.04 -9.37 0.57
C LEU A 13 -4.88 -10.20 1.09
N PHE A 14 -3.93 -9.58 1.80
CA PHE A 14 -2.79 -10.29 2.39
C PHE A 14 -3.20 -11.32 3.41
N ASN A 15 -4.17 -11.01 4.28
CA ASN A 15 -4.66 -11.99 5.26
C ASN A 15 -5.30 -13.21 4.58
N ARG A 16 -6.00 -13.02 3.46
CA ARG A 16 -6.57 -14.13 2.67
C ARG A 16 -5.48 -14.97 2.01
N LEU A 17 -4.50 -14.32 1.37
CA LEU A 17 -3.38 -14.98 0.68
C LEU A 17 -2.41 -15.68 1.65
N GLY A 18 -2.24 -15.14 2.86
CA GLY A 18 -1.40 -15.70 3.93
C GLY A 18 -2.10 -16.78 4.77
N SER A 19 -3.40 -17.02 4.55
CA SER A 19 -4.14 -18.01 5.34
C SER A 19 -3.66 -19.44 5.08
N ALA A 20 -3.63 -20.25 6.14
CA ALA A 20 -3.18 -21.64 6.06
C ALA A 20 -4.02 -22.46 5.06
N THR A 21 -5.34 -22.25 5.06
CA THR A 21 -6.27 -22.92 4.16
C THR A 21 -5.97 -22.62 2.69
N PHE A 22 -5.61 -21.37 2.38
CA PHE A 22 -5.27 -20.97 1.02
C PHE A 22 -3.91 -21.53 0.58
N ARG A 23 -2.94 -21.63 1.49
CA ARG A 23 -1.62 -22.20 1.24
C ARG A 23 -1.66 -23.71 0.98
N GLU A 24 -2.50 -24.44 1.73
CA GLU A 24 -2.72 -25.88 1.52
C GLU A 24 -3.35 -26.18 0.16
N HIS A 25 -4.38 -25.42 -0.23
CA HIS A 25 -5.01 -25.58 -1.56
C HIS A 25 -4.05 -25.14 -2.66
N GLY A 26 -3.32 -24.04 -2.48
CA GLY A 26 -2.32 -23.57 -3.43
C GLY A 26 -1.23 -24.59 -3.72
N GLN A 27 -0.76 -25.32 -2.71
CA GLN A 27 0.17 -26.44 -2.90
C GLN A 27 -0.46 -27.61 -3.66
N LEU A 28 -1.73 -27.92 -3.39
CA LEU A 28 -2.45 -28.99 -4.08
C LEU A 28 -2.61 -28.73 -5.58
N TYR A 29 -2.87 -27.47 -5.94
CA TYR A 29 -3.07 -27.03 -7.33
C TYR A 29 -1.78 -26.56 -8.02
N GLY A 30 -0.64 -26.54 -7.32
CA GLY A 30 0.64 -26.13 -7.88
C GLY A 30 0.80 -24.65 -8.16
N VAL A 31 -0.05 -23.79 -7.58
CA VAL A 31 -0.11 -22.34 -7.87
C VAL A 31 0.66 -21.48 -6.86
N MET A 32 1.57 -22.10 -6.10
CA MET A 32 2.33 -21.43 -5.04
C MET A 32 3.29 -20.37 -5.58
N ASP A 33 3.86 -20.61 -6.76
CA ASP A 33 4.78 -19.65 -7.39
C ASP A 33 4.02 -18.40 -7.90
N GLU A 34 2.85 -18.55 -8.52
CA GLU A 34 2.02 -17.39 -8.87
C GLU A 34 1.54 -16.64 -7.63
N LEU A 35 1.24 -17.36 -6.55
CA LEU A 35 0.82 -16.77 -5.29
C LEU A 35 1.93 -15.92 -4.65
N ASP A 36 3.16 -16.42 -4.59
CA ASP A 36 4.29 -15.65 -4.07
C ASP A 36 4.57 -14.42 -4.94
N ARG A 37 4.43 -14.53 -6.27
CA ARG A 37 4.55 -13.38 -7.19
C ARG A 37 3.44 -12.35 -6.96
N LEU A 38 2.21 -12.79 -6.73
CA LEU A 38 1.08 -11.91 -6.42
C LEU A 38 1.32 -11.18 -5.09
N LYS A 39 1.73 -11.92 -4.05
CA LYS A 39 2.06 -11.33 -2.74
C LYS A 39 3.13 -10.25 -2.88
N ASN A 40 4.21 -10.51 -3.60
CA ASN A 40 5.29 -9.54 -3.83
C ASN A 40 4.78 -8.29 -4.59
N SER A 41 3.89 -8.46 -5.56
CA SER A 41 3.32 -7.35 -6.33
C SER A 41 2.43 -6.46 -5.45
N VAL A 42 1.61 -7.05 -4.59
CA VAL A 42 0.77 -6.28 -3.66
C VAL A 42 1.63 -5.59 -2.60
N GLU A 43 2.72 -6.21 -2.12
CA GLU A 43 3.67 -5.58 -1.19
C GLU A 43 4.34 -4.37 -1.83
N TYR A 44 4.76 -4.50 -3.09
CA TYR A 44 5.31 -3.39 -3.85
C TYR A 44 4.32 -2.23 -3.97
N ILE A 45 3.04 -2.51 -4.28
CA ILE A 45 2.00 -1.48 -4.33
C ILE A 45 1.84 -0.80 -2.96
N ARG A 46 1.89 -1.56 -1.86
CA ARG A 46 1.83 -0.99 -0.49
C ARG A 46 3.00 -0.03 -0.26
N VAL A 47 4.22 -0.41 -0.62
CA VAL A 47 5.42 0.44 -0.47
C VAL A 47 5.27 1.71 -1.30
N VAL A 48 4.89 1.60 -2.58
CA VAL A 48 4.69 2.76 -3.45
C VAL A 48 3.59 3.69 -2.93
N LEU A 49 2.50 3.14 -2.39
CA LEU A 49 1.43 3.94 -1.78
C LEU A 49 1.90 4.67 -0.51
N LEU A 50 2.73 4.04 0.32
CA LEU A 50 3.32 4.68 1.49
C LEU A 50 4.27 5.80 1.10
N ASP A 51 5.17 5.56 0.14
CA ASP A 51 6.09 6.56 -0.38
C ASP A 51 5.33 7.75 -1.00
N ALA A 52 4.28 7.47 -1.78
CA ALA A 52 3.45 8.51 -2.38
C ALA A 52 2.69 9.34 -1.33
N GLN A 53 2.26 8.72 -0.22
CA GLN A 53 1.62 9.43 0.89
C GLN A 53 2.62 10.33 1.63
N GLU A 54 3.83 9.84 1.90
CA GLU A 54 4.87 10.63 2.56
C GLU A 54 5.30 11.83 1.70
N GLU A 55 5.49 11.63 0.39
CA GLU A 55 5.77 12.72 -0.57
C GLU A 55 4.60 13.71 -0.67
N GLN A 56 3.36 13.24 -0.61
CA GLN A 56 2.18 14.11 -0.59
C GLN A 56 2.12 14.96 0.69
N GLU A 57 2.41 14.38 1.85
CA GLU A 57 2.47 15.08 3.13
C GLU A 57 3.61 16.12 3.14
N GLN A 58 4.81 15.75 2.68
CA GLN A 58 5.94 16.68 2.57
C GLN A 58 5.63 17.84 1.62
N ASN A 59 5.06 17.57 0.45
CA ASN A 59 4.70 18.61 -0.51
C ASN A 59 3.59 19.53 0.03
N CYS A 60 2.60 18.99 0.75
CA CYS A 60 1.57 19.77 1.43
C CYS A 60 2.18 20.71 2.49
N VAL A 61 3.15 20.20 3.28
CA VAL A 61 3.89 21.03 4.25
C VAL A 61 4.68 22.12 3.55
N VAL A 62 5.44 21.80 2.50
CA VAL A 62 6.24 22.78 1.74
C VAL A 62 5.35 23.87 1.12
N GLN A 63 4.23 23.50 0.50
CA GLN A 63 3.23 24.44 -0.03
C GLN A 63 2.69 25.39 1.06
N ASN A 64 2.32 24.84 2.21
CA ASN A 64 1.83 25.63 3.34
C ASN A 64 2.91 26.60 3.88
N TRP A 65 4.17 26.20 3.88
CA TRP A 65 5.28 27.09 4.26
C TRP A 65 5.47 28.26 3.28
N TYR A 66 5.34 28.03 1.97
CA TYR A 66 5.40 29.12 0.98
C TYR A 66 4.24 30.11 1.13
N GLU A 67 3.02 29.61 1.38
CA GLU A 67 1.84 30.43 1.65
C GLU A 67 2.05 31.32 2.89
N ILE A 68 2.49 30.75 4.01
CA ILE A 68 2.77 31.49 5.25
C ILE A 68 3.85 32.55 5.06
N GLN A 69 4.91 32.23 4.31
CA GLN A 69 5.97 33.20 3.97
C GLN A 69 5.44 34.36 3.11
N SER A 70 4.51 34.08 2.19
CA SER A 70 3.97 35.09 1.26
C SER A 70 2.95 36.05 1.89
N GLY A 71 2.27 35.62 2.97
CA GLY A 71 1.30 36.44 3.72
C GLY A 71 1.89 37.43 4.73
N CYS A 72 3.22 37.42 4.94
CA CYS A 72 3.93 38.32 5.86
C CYS A 72 4.49 39.60 5.18
N LYS A 73 3.94 40.02 4.03
CA LYS A 73 4.38 41.22 3.32
C LYS A 73 3.35 42.35 3.38
#